data_AF-A0A382VNI9-F1
#
_entry.id   AF-A0A382VNI9-F1
#
_cell.length_a   1.000
_cell.length_b   1.000
_cell.length_c   1.000
_cell.angle_alpha   90.00
_cell.angle_beta   90.00
_cell.angle_gamma   90.00
#
_symmetry.space_group_name_H-M   'P 1'
#
loop_
_entity.id
_entity.type
_entity.pdbx_description
1 polymer ?
#
loop_
_entity_poly.entity_id
_entity_poly.type
_entity_poly.pdbx_seq_one_letter_code
_entity_poly.pdbx_strand_id
1 'polypeptide(L)'
;MTANPGFRAMFIELVQMPEDDIELDRAALYLAGEEYPEIDIPSHLAQLDAFAAEVSQRVTNEAAPADVARAIAAYLYEELGFQGNSGQYYNPDNSFLNRVLETRAGIPITLSLLFLEVAR
;
A
#
# COMPACT_ATOMS: atom_id res chain seq x y z
N MET A 1 -5.25 -31.67 7.62
CA MET A 1 -4.59 -30.72 6.72
C MET A 1 -5.63 -29.71 6.31
N THR A 2 -5.76 -28.62 7.06
CA THR A 2 -6.58 -27.47 6.65
C THR A 2 -5.95 -26.93 5.37
N ALA A 3 -6.68 -26.98 4.26
CA ALA A 3 -6.24 -26.36 3.02
C ALA A 3 -5.93 -24.89 3.34
N ASN A 4 -4.71 -24.45 3.08
CA ASN A 4 -4.37 -23.04 3.19
C ASN A 4 -5.30 -22.30 2.21
N PRO A 5 -6.22 -21.43 2.66
CA PRO A 5 -7.09 -20.72 1.74
C PRO A 5 -6.20 -19.93 0.78
N GLY A 6 -6.45 -20.09 -0.52
CA GLY A 6 -5.75 -19.28 -1.54
C GLY A 6 -6.01 -17.78 -1.30
N PHE A 7 -5.15 -16.93 -1.87
CA PHE A 7 -5.22 -15.48 -1.68
C PHE A 7 -6.61 -14.88 -1.96
N ARG A 8 -7.35 -15.39 -2.96
CA ARG A 8 -8.75 -15.02 -3.20
C ARG A 8 -9.66 -15.19 -2.00
N ALA A 9 -9.57 -16.33 -1.30
CA ALA A 9 -10.42 -16.61 -0.16
C ALA A 9 -10.08 -15.68 1.01
N MET A 10 -8.79 -15.45 1.26
CA MET A 10 -8.34 -14.49 2.28
C MET A 10 -8.78 -13.06 1.96
N PHE A 11 -8.72 -12.65 0.68
CA PHE A 11 -9.24 -11.35 0.23
C PHE A 11 -10.75 -11.24 0.48
N ILE A 12 -11.54 -12.23 0.04
CA ILE A 12 -13.00 -12.24 0.19
C ILE A 12 -13.39 -12.15 1.68
N GLU A 13 -12.72 -12.92 2.54
CA GLU A 13 -12.98 -12.90 3.97
C GLU A 13 -12.70 -11.52 4.57
N LEU A 14 -11.56 -10.91 4.22
CA LEU A 14 -11.16 -9.60 4.73
C LEU A 14 -12.11 -8.47 4.28
N VAL A 15 -12.48 -8.42 3.00
CA VAL A 15 -13.36 -7.34 2.49
C VAL A 15 -14.83 -7.47 2.89
N GLN A 16 -15.20 -8.56 3.57
CA GLN A 16 -16.52 -8.76 4.18
C GLN A 16 -16.59 -8.28 5.63
N MET A 17 -15.45 -7.88 6.22
CA MET A 17 -15.43 -7.29 7.56
C MET A 17 -16.08 -5.89 7.56
N PRO A 18 -16.50 -5.36 8.73
CA PRO A 18 -16.89 -3.96 8.85
C PRO A 18 -15.82 -3.02 8.29
N GLU A 19 -16.22 -1.87 7.73
CA GLU A 19 -15.31 -0.95 7.02
C GLU A 19 -14.09 -0.55 7.86
N ASP A 20 -14.29 -0.30 9.16
CA ASP A 20 -13.22 0.07 10.11
C ASP A 20 -12.20 -1.06 10.36
N ASP A 21 -12.58 -2.32 10.10
CA ASP A 21 -11.75 -3.51 10.31
C ASP A 21 -11.04 -3.96 9.01
N ILE A 22 -11.25 -3.26 7.88
CA ILE A 22 -10.61 -3.61 6.60
C ILE A 22 -9.20 -3.00 6.54
N GLU A 23 -8.19 -3.87 6.68
CA GLU A 23 -6.78 -3.59 6.35
C GLU A 23 -6.62 -3.52 4.82
N LEU A 24 -6.58 -2.31 4.24
CA LEU A 24 -6.59 -2.13 2.77
C LEU A 24 -5.27 -2.55 2.13
N ASP A 25 -4.14 -2.26 2.77
CA ASP A 25 -2.83 -2.80 2.42
C ASP A 25 -2.83 -4.33 2.32
N ARG A 26 -3.34 -5.02 3.35
CA ARG A 26 -3.43 -6.48 3.40
C ARG A 26 -4.35 -6.99 2.30
N ALA A 27 -5.51 -6.36 2.09
CA ALA A 27 -6.42 -6.72 1.01
C ALA A 27 -5.75 -6.55 -0.36
N ALA A 28 -5.02 -5.46 -0.59
CA ALA A 28 -4.32 -5.23 -1.85
C ALA A 28 -3.16 -6.24 -2.07
N LEU A 29 -2.46 -6.63 -1.00
CA LEU A 29 -1.42 -7.65 -1.08
C LEU A 29 -2.00 -9.06 -1.31
N TYR A 30 -3.17 -9.38 -0.74
CA TYR A 30 -3.88 -10.61 -1.08
C TYR A 30 -4.33 -10.59 -2.55
N LEU A 31 -4.85 -9.48 -3.06
CA LEU A 31 -5.15 -9.36 -4.48
C LEU A 31 -3.91 -9.59 -5.35
N ALA A 32 -2.77 -9.03 -4.96
CA ALA A 32 -1.50 -9.26 -5.65
C ALA A 32 -1.03 -10.72 -5.59
N GLY A 33 -1.28 -11.42 -4.48
CA GLY A 33 -0.91 -12.83 -4.31
C GLY A 33 -1.61 -13.79 -5.28
N GLU A 34 -2.73 -13.40 -5.88
CA GLU A 34 -3.37 -14.16 -6.96
C GLU A 34 -2.51 -14.21 -8.24
N GLU A 35 -1.76 -13.14 -8.53
CA GLU A 35 -0.83 -13.06 -9.66
C GLU A 35 0.60 -13.46 -9.25
N TYR A 36 0.97 -13.17 -8.00
CA TYR A 36 2.31 -13.37 -7.43
C TYR A 36 2.26 -14.30 -6.19
N PRO A 37 2.13 -15.63 -6.35
CA PRO A 37 1.89 -16.54 -5.22
C PRO A 37 3.01 -16.59 -4.16
N GLU A 38 4.24 -16.22 -4.55
CA GLU A 38 5.42 -16.21 -3.68
C GLU A 38 5.58 -14.90 -2.87
N ILE A 39 4.56 -14.03 -2.90
CA ILE A 39 4.56 -12.76 -2.19
C ILE A 39 4.75 -12.93 -0.67
N ASP A 40 5.70 -12.20 -0.09
CA ASP A 40 5.89 -12.11 1.35
C ASP A 40 5.01 -10.99 1.93
N ILE A 41 3.76 -11.31 2.27
CA ILE A 41 2.80 -10.33 2.81
C ILE A 41 3.37 -9.60 4.05
N PRO A 42 3.89 -10.29 5.10
CA PRO A 42 4.45 -9.62 6.27
C PRO A 42 5.55 -8.61 5.94
N SER A 43 6.46 -8.93 5.02
CA SER A 43 7.54 -8.00 4.66
C SER A 43 7.04 -6.72 4.00
N HIS A 44 5.99 -6.80 3.17
CA HIS A 44 5.42 -5.60 2.53
C HIS A 44 4.63 -4.74 3.53
N LEU A 45 3.91 -5.36 4.46
CA LEU A 45 3.24 -4.63 5.55
C LEU A 45 4.27 -3.90 6.43
N ALA A 46 5.33 -4.59 6.84
CA ALA A 46 6.41 -3.98 7.62
C ALA A 46 7.09 -2.81 6.88
N GLN A 47 7.15 -2.87 5.54
CA GLN A 47 7.66 -1.76 4.73
C GLN A 47 6.75 -0.54 4.79
N LEU A 48 5.42 -0.73 4.73
CA LEU A 48 4.44 0.35 4.87
C LEU A 48 4.48 0.97 6.28
N ASP A 49 4.54 0.14 7.32
CA ASP A 49 4.71 0.58 8.71
C ASP A 49 5.96 1.43 8.89
N ALA A 50 7.08 1.03 8.25
CA ALA A 50 8.31 1.80 8.27
C ALA A 50 8.15 3.16 7.59
N PHE A 51 7.38 3.24 6.51
CA PHE A 51 7.08 4.53 5.86
C PHE A 51 6.22 5.42 6.75
N ALA A 52 5.19 4.88 7.39
CA ALA A 52 4.36 5.60 8.34
C ALA A 52 5.20 6.13 9.51
N ALA A 53 6.06 5.29 10.09
CA ALA A 53 6.94 5.67 11.19
C ALA A 53 7.91 6.80 10.83
N GLU A 54 8.46 6.80 9.62
CA GLU A 54 9.32 7.88 9.11
C GLU A 54 8.56 9.20 8.98
N VAL A 55 7.31 9.17 8.52
CA VAL A 55 6.45 10.35 8.47
C VAL A 55 6.12 10.85 9.87
N SER A 56 5.75 9.95 10.81
CA SER A 56 5.39 10.32 12.18
C SER A 56 6.52 11.06 12.91
N GLN A 57 7.79 10.78 12.58
CA GLN A 57 8.95 11.49 13.15
C GLN A 57 9.09 12.94 12.64
N ARG A 58 8.45 13.27 11.51
CA ARG A 58 8.56 14.57 10.84
C ARG A 58 7.42 15.53 11.20
N VAL A 59 6.35 15.01 11.78
CA VAL A 59 5.16 15.77 12.15
C VAL A 59 5.02 15.81 13.67
N THR A 60 4.52 16.92 14.19
CA THR A 60 4.18 17.01 15.61
C THR A 60 2.76 16.48 15.84
N ASN A 61 2.47 16.06 17.06
CA ASN A 61 1.12 15.61 17.44
C ASN A 61 0.04 16.71 17.27
N GLU A 62 0.44 17.97 17.16
CA GLU A 62 -0.45 19.13 16.97
C GLU A 62 -0.51 19.60 15.50
N ALA A 63 0.16 18.90 14.59
CA ALA A 63 0.18 19.26 13.17
C ALA A 63 -1.24 19.25 12.59
N ALA A 64 -1.55 20.25 11.75
CA ALA A 64 -2.82 20.26 11.06
C ALA A 64 -2.87 19.09 10.05
N PRO A 65 -4.05 18.52 9.73
CA PRO A 65 -4.15 17.42 8.77
C PRO A 65 -3.51 17.72 7.41
N ALA A 66 -3.56 18.98 6.96
CA ALA A 66 -2.92 19.41 5.73
C ALA A 66 -1.37 19.39 5.79
N ASP A 67 -0.80 19.60 6.97
CA ASP A 67 0.66 19.52 7.18
C ASP A 67 1.11 18.05 7.17
N VAL A 68 0.34 17.16 7.80
CA VAL A 68 0.57 15.71 7.76
C VAL A 68 0.50 15.21 6.32
N ALA A 69 -0.55 15.56 5.58
CA ALA A 69 -0.69 15.18 4.17
C ALA A 69 0.48 15.69 3.30
N ARG A 70 0.98 16.90 3.55
CA ARG A 70 2.17 17.45 2.86
C ARG A 70 3.44 16.68 3.23
N ALA A 71 3.63 16.30 4.49
CA ALA A 71 4.77 15.50 4.92
C ALA A 71 4.78 14.11 4.25
N ILE A 72 3.61 13.45 4.19
CA ILE A 72 3.45 12.17 3.48
C ILE A 72 3.78 12.33 2.00
N ALA A 73 3.21 13.34 1.34
CA ALA A 73 3.42 13.56 -0.08
C ALA A 73 4.89 13.83 -0.41
N ALA A 74 5.56 14.68 0.37
CA ALA A 74 6.98 14.96 0.20
C ALA A 74 7.82 13.69 0.39
N TYR A 75 7.54 12.91 1.45
CA TYR A 75 8.29 11.70 1.71
C TYR A 75 8.10 10.63 0.62
N LEU A 76 6.85 10.32 0.26
CA LEU A 76 6.57 9.28 -0.72
C LEU A 76 6.97 9.68 -2.14
N TYR A 77 6.58 10.87 -2.59
CA TYR A 77 6.66 11.22 -4.01
C TYR A 77 7.93 12.00 -4.37
N GLU A 78 8.52 12.74 -3.43
CA GLU A 78 9.75 13.50 -3.69
C GLU A 78 11.00 12.74 -3.21
N GLU A 79 10.98 12.19 -2.00
CA GLU A 79 12.15 11.51 -1.43
C GLU A 79 12.27 10.04 -1.85
N LEU A 80 11.21 9.25 -1.67
CA LEU A 80 11.20 7.86 -2.11
C LEU A 80 11.02 7.76 -3.63
N GLY A 81 10.41 8.76 -4.28
CA GLY A 81 10.30 8.84 -5.74
C GLY A 81 9.20 7.94 -6.31
N PHE A 82 8.15 7.66 -5.53
CA PHE A 82 6.94 7.06 -6.07
C PHE A 82 6.31 7.98 -7.11
N GLN A 83 5.91 7.42 -8.25
CA GLN A 83 5.38 8.23 -9.34
C GLN A 83 4.40 7.46 -10.23
N GLY A 84 3.59 8.22 -10.97
CA GLY A 84 2.73 7.68 -12.01
C GLY A 84 3.53 7.14 -13.19
N ASN A 85 3.17 5.97 -13.69
CA ASN A 85 3.83 5.37 -14.87
C ASN A 85 3.12 5.73 -16.18
N SER A 86 3.12 7.00 -16.59
CA SER A 86 2.41 7.43 -17.82
C SER A 86 2.97 6.79 -19.11
N GLY A 87 4.27 6.49 -19.15
CA GLY A 87 4.92 5.86 -20.30
C GLY A 87 4.53 4.40 -20.53
N GLN A 88 4.13 3.69 -19.46
CA GLN A 88 3.61 2.33 -19.53
C GLN A 88 2.34 2.19 -18.70
N TYR A 89 1.40 3.12 -18.86
CA TYR A 89 0.22 3.25 -17.99
C TYR A 89 -0.57 1.94 -17.83
N TYR A 90 -0.73 1.19 -18.92
CA TYR A 90 -1.48 -0.07 -18.95
C TYR A 90 -0.66 -1.31 -18.55
N ASN A 91 0.58 -1.15 -18.08
CA ASN A 91 1.30 -2.27 -17.49
C ASN A 91 0.54 -2.72 -16.22
N PRO A 92 0.09 -3.99 -16.14
CA PRO A 92 -0.68 -4.48 -15.01
C PRO A 92 0.08 -4.37 -13.67
N ASP A 93 1.41 -4.43 -13.69
CA ASP A 93 2.27 -4.25 -12.50
C ASP A 93 2.01 -2.93 -11.79
N ASN A 94 1.61 -1.89 -12.51
CA ASN A 94 1.30 -0.60 -11.90
C ASN A 94 0.09 -0.65 -10.94
N SER A 95 -0.72 -1.72 -11.01
CA SER A 95 -1.93 -1.90 -10.19
C SER A 95 -1.66 -2.72 -8.92
N PHE A 96 -0.60 -3.53 -8.89
CA PHE A 96 -0.32 -4.45 -7.78
C PHE A 96 0.60 -3.81 -6.74
N LEU A 97 0.17 -3.77 -5.48
CA LEU A 97 0.88 -3.02 -4.43
C LEU A 97 2.33 -3.50 -4.23
N ASN A 98 2.60 -4.80 -4.26
CA ASN A 98 3.97 -5.34 -4.18
C ASN A 98 4.87 -4.80 -5.31
N ARG A 99 4.35 -4.80 -6.54
CA ARG A 99 5.09 -4.29 -7.71
C ARG A 99 5.28 -2.78 -7.62
N VAL A 100 4.29 -2.03 -7.13
CA VAL A 100 4.44 -0.59 -6.91
C VAL A 100 5.48 -0.30 -5.83
N LEU A 101 5.50 -1.04 -4.71
CA LEU A 101 6.51 -0.90 -3.66
C LEU A 101 7.94 -1.18 -4.17
N GLU A 102 8.09 -2.16 -5.06
CA GLU A 102 9.39 -2.49 -5.67
C GLU A 102 9.84 -1.49 -6.74
N THR A 103 8.96 -1.16 -7.67
CA THR A 103 9.28 -0.37 -8.87
C THR A 103 9.15 1.14 -8.66
N ARG A 104 8.44 1.53 -7.59
CA ARG A 104 8.05 2.91 -7.28
C ARG A 104 7.21 3.56 -8.39
N ALA A 105 6.58 2.74 -9.24
CA ALA A 105 5.80 3.18 -10.38
C ALA A 105 4.40 2.57 -10.30
N GLY A 106 3.35 3.40 -10.30
CA GLY A 106 1.97 2.93 -10.12
C GLY A 106 0.94 3.71 -10.93
N ILE A 107 -0.31 3.24 -10.89
CA ILE A 107 -1.47 4.02 -11.35
C ILE A 107 -2.00 4.92 -10.21
N PRO A 108 -2.78 5.97 -10.51
CA PRO A 108 -3.29 6.88 -9.49
C PRO A 108 -4.01 6.20 -8.32
N ILE A 109 -4.76 5.12 -8.58
CA ILE A 109 -5.50 4.39 -7.52
C ILE A 109 -4.53 3.71 -6.54
N THR A 110 -3.52 2.99 -7.04
CA THR A 110 -2.56 2.28 -6.18
C THR A 110 -1.63 3.24 -5.44
N LEU A 111 -1.29 4.39 -6.03
CA LEU A 111 -0.55 5.45 -5.34
C LEU A 111 -1.39 6.12 -4.24
N SER A 112 -2.68 6.33 -4.48
CA SER A 112 -3.60 6.80 -3.44
C SER A 112 -3.75 5.79 -2.30
N LEU A 113 -3.81 4.49 -2.61
CA LEU A 113 -3.77 3.44 -1.60
C LEU A 113 -2.50 3.58 -0.74
N LEU A 114 -1.31 3.55 -1.36
CA LEU A 114 -0.04 3.73 -0.64
C LEU A 114 -0.05 4.96 0.28
N PHE A 115 -0.58 6.09 -0.21
CA PHE A 115 -0.70 7.31 0.59
C PHE A 115 -1.60 7.12 1.82
N LEU A 116 -2.78 6.51 1.64
CA LEU A 116 -3.72 6.26 2.74
C LEU A 116 -3.12 5.32 3.78
N GLU A 117 -2.42 4.27 3.36
CA GLU A 117 -1.80 3.31 4.28
C GLU A 117 -0.71 3.95 5.14
N VAL A 118 0.05 4.89 4.58
CA VAL A 118 1.08 5.65 5.30
C VAL A 118 0.48 6.74 6.20
N ALA A 119 -0.78 7.13 5.96
CA ALA A 119 -1.49 8.13 6.74
C ALA A 119 -2.22 7.58 7.98
N ARG A 120 -2.17 6.25 8.19
CA ARG A 120 -2.85 5.55 9.30
C ARG A 120 -2.27 5.89 10.67
#